data_AF-A0A8X6QCV2-F1
#
_entry.id   AF-A0A8X6QCV2-F1
#
_cell.length_a   1.000
_cell.length_b   1.000
_cell.length_c   1.000
_cell.angle_alpha   90.00
_cell.angle_beta   90.00
_cell.angle_gamma   90.00
#
_symmetry.space_group_name_H-M   'P 1'
#
loop_
_entity.id
_entity.type
_entity.pdbx_description
1 polymer ?
#
loop_
_entity_poly.entity_id
_entity_poly.type
_entity_poly.pdbx_seq_one_letter_code
_entity_poly.pdbx_strand_id
1 'polypeptide(L)'
;MRCIGKGAESAVVFCAIMNLPPPTTNFTKCNNILLQSARETYEESRVEAVHEAVEENDGGRDIAVAFDGSWQKRGFLRRMV
;
A
#
# COMPACT_ATOMS: atom_id res chain seq x y z
N MET A 1 0.89 7.34 9.89
CA MET A 1 1.97 8.18 10.46
C MET A 1 2.14 7.79 11.92
N ARG A 2 3.19 7.05 12.29
CA ARG A 2 3.46 6.73 13.71
C ARG A 2 4.09 7.95 14.36
N CYS A 3 3.26 8.88 14.80
CA CYS A 3 3.72 10.03 15.56
C CYS A 3 3.92 9.62 17.02
N ILE A 4 5.09 9.93 17.58
CA ILE A 4 5.42 9.72 19.00
C ILE A 4 5.87 11.05 19.61
N GLY A 5 5.65 11.23 20.91
CA GLY A 5 6.03 12.45 21.62
C GLY A 5 5.42 13.71 20.99
N LYS A 6 6.26 14.73 20.74
CA LYS A 6 5.84 16.03 20.18
C LYS A 6 5.06 15.92 18.87
N GLY A 7 5.39 14.95 18.01
CA GLY A 7 4.68 14.75 16.76
C GLY A 7 3.24 14.27 16.96
N ALA A 8 2.97 13.53 18.05
CA ALA A 8 1.62 13.06 18.35
C ALA A 8 0.74 14.22 18.82
N GLU A 9 1.29 15.09 19.67
CA GLU A 9 0.60 16.30 20.13
C GLU A 9 0.28 17.25 18.97
N SER A 10 1.25 17.49 18.07
CA SER A 10 1.01 18.29 16.87
C SER A 10 -0.07 17.69 15.97
N ALA A 11 -0.12 16.37 15.84
CA ALA A 11 -1.16 15.69 15.06
C ALA A 11 -2.56 15.85 15.69
N VAL A 12 -2.67 15.82 17.02
CA VAL A 12 -3.93 16.07 17.73
C VAL A 12 -4.42 17.49 17.48
N VAL A 13 -3.54 18.49 17.64
CA VAL A 13 -3.87 19.91 17.40
C VAL A 13 -4.29 20.11 15.95
N PHE A 14 -3.57 19.52 14.99
CA PHE A 14 -3.91 19.58 13.59
C PHE A 14 -5.29 18.98 13.30
N CYS A 15 -5.58 17.78 13.81
CA CYS A 15 -6.90 17.15 13.64
C CYS A 15 -8.02 18.01 14.22
N ALA A 16 -7.81 18.63 15.38
CA ALA A 16 -8.79 19.53 15.99
C ALA A 16 -9.06 20.78 15.13
N ILE A 17 -8.01 21.43 14.59
CA ILE A 17 -8.15 22.59 13.69
C ILE A 17 -8.92 22.22 12.43
N MET A 18 -8.66 21.02 11.89
CA MET A 18 -9.25 20.55 10.64
C MET A 18 -10.62 19.86 10.81
N ASN A 19 -11.15 19.82 12.03
CA ASN A 19 -12.38 19.08 12.39
C ASN A 19 -12.33 17.59 11.94
N LEU A 20 -11.15 16.97 12.08
CA LEU A 20 -10.90 15.56 11.78
C LEU A 20 -10.98 14.72 13.06
N PRO A 21 -11.30 13.43 12.96
CA PRO A 21 -11.20 12.53 14.10
C PRO A 21 -9.76 12.51 14.66
N PRO A 22 -9.61 12.27 15.97
CA PRO A 22 -8.30 12.26 16.61
C PRO A 22 -7.39 11.20 15.97
N PRO A 23 -6.07 11.47 15.89
CA PRO A 23 -5.13 10.60 15.23
C PRO A 23 -5.13 9.22 15.89
N THR A 24 -5.16 8.16 15.07
CA THR A 24 -5.24 6.78 15.56
C THR A 24 -3.96 6.41 16.32
N THR A 25 -4.12 5.95 17.56
CA THR A 25 -3.02 5.45 18.40
C THR A 25 -2.86 3.93 18.31
N ASN A 26 -3.95 3.20 17.99
CA ASN A 26 -3.93 1.76 17.79
C ASN A 26 -3.69 1.40 16.31
N PHE A 27 -2.42 1.41 15.92
CA PHE A 27 -1.99 1.05 14.57
C PHE A 27 -2.23 -0.42 14.24
N THR A 28 -2.25 -1.31 15.24
CA THR A 28 -2.45 -2.75 15.03
C THR A 28 -3.79 -3.03 14.37
N LYS A 29 -4.87 -2.39 14.85
CA LYS A 29 -6.21 -2.57 14.25
C LYS A 29 -6.24 -2.12 12.79
N CYS A 30 -5.73 -0.93 12.48
CA CYS A 30 -5.68 -0.42 11.11
C CYS A 30 -4.81 -1.31 10.21
N ASN A 31 -3.65 -1.73 10.69
CA ASN A 31 -2.76 -2.61 9.93
C ASN A 31 -3.41 -3.96 9.64
N ASN A 32 -4.17 -4.52 10.58
CA ASN A 32 -4.87 -5.78 10.36
C ASN A 32 -5.96 -5.64 9.29
N ILE A 33 -6.71 -4.55 9.30
CA ILE A 33 -7.72 -4.27 8.25
C ILE A 33 -7.03 -4.11 6.89
N LEU A 34 -5.99 -3.28 6.82
CA LEU A 34 -5.23 -3.07 5.58
C LEU A 34 -4.62 -4.37 5.05
N LEU A 35 -4.05 -5.20 5.94
CA LEU A 35 -3.49 -6.49 5.58
C LEU A 35 -4.56 -7.44 5.05
N GLN A 36 -5.73 -7.47 5.69
CA GLN A 36 -6.84 -8.31 5.26
C GLN A 36 -7.34 -7.90 3.87
N SER A 37 -7.62 -6.62 3.67
CA SER A 37 -8.05 -6.11 2.37
C SER A 37 -7.00 -6.33 1.28
N ALA A 38 -5.72 -6.11 1.58
CA ALA A 38 -4.63 -6.38 0.62
C ALA A 38 -4.55 -7.87 0.25
N ARG A 39 -4.80 -8.78 1.20
CA ARG A 39 -4.86 -10.23 0.93
C ARG A 39 -6.05 -10.61 0.07
N GLU A 40 -7.22 -10.06 0.36
CA GLU A 40 -8.43 -10.31 -0.44
C GLU A 40 -8.22 -9.88 -1.90
N THR A 41 -7.74 -8.65 -2.12
CA THR A 41 -7.41 -8.16 -3.46
C THR A 41 -6.35 -9.02 -4.15
N TYR A 42 -5.33 -9.47 -3.41
CA TYR A 42 -4.32 -10.38 -3.96
C TYR A 42 -4.91 -11.72 -4.40
N GLU A 43 -5.72 -12.36 -3.56
CA GLU A 43 -6.32 -13.66 -3.91
C GLU A 43 -7.27 -13.54 -5.12
N GLU A 44 -7.98 -12.42 -5.23
CA GLU A 44 -8.85 -12.11 -6.38
C GLU A 44 -8.04 -11.91 -7.66
N SER A 45 -6.91 -11.18 -7.61
CA SER A 45 -6.18 -10.76 -8.82
C SER A 45 -4.99 -11.65 -9.19
N ARG A 46 -4.57 -12.58 -8.33
CA ARG A 46 -3.30 -13.31 -8.52
C ARG A 46 -3.27 -14.13 -9.81
N VAL A 47 -4.35 -14.84 -10.12
CA VAL A 47 -4.37 -15.75 -11.28
C VAL A 47 -4.24 -14.96 -12.58
N GLU A 48 -4.95 -13.84 -12.68
CA GLU A 48 -4.87 -12.92 -13.81
C GLU A 48 -3.48 -12.31 -13.92
N ALA A 49 -2.91 -11.80 -12.83
CA ALA A 49 -1.56 -11.24 -12.83
C ALA A 49 -0.47 -12.26 -13.24
N VAL A 50 -0.60 -13.53 -12.84
CA VAL A 50 0.32 -14.60 -13.26
C VAL A 50 0.15 -14.91 -14.74
N HIS A 51 -1.09 -14.93 -15.24
CA HIS A 51 -1.36 -15.14 -16.66
C HIS A 51 -0.74 -14.03 -17.52
N GLU A 52 -0.99 -12.77 -17.17
CA GLU A 52 -0.41 -11.60 -17.82
C GLU A 52 1.13 -11.66 -17.82
N ALA A 53 1.74 -12.01 -16.69
CA ALA A 53 3.18 -12.13 -16.59
C ALA A 53 3.76 -13.20 -17.54
N VAL A 54 3.06 -14.33 -17.71
CA VAL A 54 3.50 -15.39 -18.64
C VAL A 54 3.34 -14.95 -20.09
N GLU A 55 2.23 -14.26 -20.43
CA GLU A 55 1.99 -13.73 -21.77
C GLU A 55 3.02 -12.66 -22.15
N GLU A 56 3.36 -11.74 -21.24
CA GLU A 56 4.38 -10.70 -21.46
C GLU A 56 5.80 -11.26 -21.61
N ASN A 57 6.05 -12.49 -21.15
CA ASN A 57 7.36 -13.16 -21.18
C ASN A 57 7.40 -14.32 -22.18
N ASP A 58 6.68 -14.20 -23.31
CA ASP A 58 6.69 -15.18 -24.42
C ASP A 58 6.36 -16.62 -23.99
N GLY A 59 5.50 -16.78 -22.98
CA GLY A 59 5.12 -18.08 -22.42
C GLY A 59 6.12 -18.67 -21.43
N GLY A 60 7.20 -17.94 -21.11
CA GLY A 60 8.16 -18.30 -20.06
C GLY A 60 7.48 -18.37 -18.69
N ARG A 61 7.77 -19.44 -17.93
CA ARG A 61 7.17 -19.65 -16.59
C ARG A 61 8.16 -19.48 -15.44
N ASP A 62 9.46 -19.42 -15.74
CA ASP A 62 10.50 -19.11 -14.77
C ASP A 62 10.65 -17.59 -14.66
N ILE A 63 9.72 -16.97 -13.93
CA ILE A 63 9.62 -15.52 -13.79
C ILE A 63 9.99 -15.14 -12.36
N ALA A 64 10.97 -14.25 -12.22
CA ALA A 64 11.38 -13.67 -10.95
C ALA A 64 11.07 -12.16 -10.91
N VAL A 65 10.54 -11.68 -9.78
CA VAL A 65 10.20 -10.28 -9.59
C VAL A 65 11.03 -9.71 -8.43
N ALA A 66 11.68 -8.56 -8.66
CA ALA A 66 12.44 -7.84 -7.65
C ALA A 66 11.73 -6.54 -7.27
N PHE A 67 11.54 -6.31 -5.97
CA PHE A 67 10.94 -5.09 -5.43
C PHE A 67 11.97 -4.35 -4.57
N ASP A 68 12.48 -3.21 -5.06
CA ASP A 68 13.44 -2.36 -4.35
C ASP A 68 12.78 -1.18 -3.62
N GLY A 69 11.45 -1.08 -3.66
CA GLY A 69 10.67 -0.01 -3.05
C GLY A 69 10.75 1.34 -3.79
N SER A 70 11.47 1.43 -4.92
CA SER A 70 11.55 2.65 -5.72
C SER A 70 10.20 3.03 -6.34
N TRP A 71 9.33 2.04 -6.57
CA TRP A 71 7.97 2.22 -7.06
C TRP A 71 7.09 3.06 -6.13
N GLN A 72 7.35 3.04 -4.81
CA GLN A 72 6.60 3.85 -3.83
C GLN A 72 6.96 5.34 -3.87
N LYS A 73 8.14 5.67 -4.40
CA LYS A 73 8.67 7.04 -4.46
C LYS A 73 8.26 7.77 -5.74
N ARG A 74 7.97 7.02 -6.81
CA ARG A 74 7.47 7.58 -8.07
C ARG A 74 5.94 7.56 -8.00
N GLY A 75 5.31 8.73 -7.84
CA GLY A 75 3.86 8.85 -7.93
C GLY A 75 3.34 8.13 -9.19
N PHE A 76 2.16 7.51 -9.08
CA PHE A 76 1.59 6.65 -10.11
C PHE A 76 1.28 7.45 -11.39
N LEU A 77 2.26 7.57 -12.28
CA LEU A 77 2.07 8.05 -13.65
C LEU A 77 2.07 6.83 -14.55
N ARG A 78 0.88 6.24 -14.77
CA ARG A 78 0.66 5.26 -15.83
C ARG A 78 0.81 5.99 -17.17
N ARG A 79 2.01 6.02 -17.73
CA ARG A 79 2.25 6.48 -19.10
C ARG A 79 2.11 5.26 -20.01
N MET A 80 0.92 5.07 -20.59
CA MET A 80 0.80 4.23 -21.79
C MET A 80 1.59 4.94 -22.89
N VAL A 81 2.64 4.29 -23.38
CA VAL A 81 3.30 4.58 -24.65
C VAL A 81 3.23 3.33 -25.47
#